data_AF-A9J6N9-F1
#
_entry.id   AF-A9J6N9-F1
#
_cell.length_a   1.000
_cell.length_b   1.000
_cell.length_c   1.000
_cell.angle_alpha   90.00
_cell.angle_beta   90.00
_cell.angle_gamma   90.00
#
_symmetry.space_group_name_H-M   'P 1'
#
loop_
_entity.id
_entity.type
_entity.pdbx_description
1 polymer ?
#
loop_
_entity_poly.entity_id
_entity_poly.type
_entity_poly.pdbx_seq_one_letter_code
_entity_poly.pdbx_strand_id
1 'polypeptide(L)' 'GKRRVLATNEWLRVKECENVYALGDCATIDQRKVMVCETLAD' A
#
# COMPACT_ATOMS: atom_id res chain seq x y z
N GLY A 1 10.81 6.33 17.87
CA GLY A 1 9.42 6.07 18.28
C GLY A 1 8.82 4.99 17.40
N LYS A 2 7.99 4.08 17.94
CA LYS A 2 7.27 3.08 17.12
C LYS A 2 6.20 3.78 16.31
N ARG A 3 6.35 3.84 14.99
CA ARG A 3 5.32 4.34 14.07
C ARG A 3 4.20 3.30 14.03
N ARG A 4 2.98 3.70 14.42
CA ARG A 4 1.78 2.85 14.30
C ARG A 4 1.11 3.22 12.98
N VAL A 5 1.02 2.26 12.07
CA VAL A 5 0.38 2.42 10.74
C VAL A 5 -0.74 1.41 10.60
N LEU A 6 -1.80 1.80 9.91
CA LEU A 6 -2.96 0.96 9.63
C LEU A 6 -2.66 0.07 8.43
N ALA A 7 -2.83 -1.24 8.60
CA ALA A 7 -2.73 -2.16 7.48
C ALA A 7 -4.00 -2.06 6.63
N THR A 8 -3.81 -1.82 5.34
CA THR A 8 -4.89 -1.71 4.36
C THR A 8 -4.75 -2.77 3.26
N ASN A 9 -5.84 -3.04 2.53
CA ASN A 9 -5.82 -3.85 1.31
C ASN A 9 -5.56 -2.97 0.07
N GLU A 10 -5.65 -3.56 -1.12
CA GLU A 10 -5.43 -2.89 -2.40
C GLU A 10 -6.44 -1.77 -2.72
N TRP A 11 -7.56 -1.73 -1.98
CA TRP A 11 -8.59 -0.70 -2.06
C TRP A 11 -8.49 0.33 -0.93
N LEU A 12 -7.37 0.36 -0.20
CA LEU A 12 -7.11 1.26 0.93
C LEU A 12 -8.03 1.03 2.13
N ARG A 13 -8.81 -0.05 2.13
CA ARG A 13 -9.68 -0.43 3.24
C ARG A 13 -8.85 -1.06 4.34
N VAL A 14 -9.05 -0.61 5.57
CA VAL A 14 -8.37 -1.16 6.76
C VAL A 14 -8.77 -2.62 6.93
N LYS A 15 -7.79 -3.49 7.15
CA LYS A 15 -8.02 -4.92 7.37
C LYS A 15 -8.99 -5.10 8.55
N GLU A 16 -9.94 -6.03 8.43
CA GLU A 16 -10.97 -6.33 9.44
C GLU A 16 -11.99 -5.21 9.72
N CYS A 17 -11.98 -4.11 8.96
CA CYS A 17 -12.94 -3.01 9.06
C CYS A 17 -13.68 -2.81 7.74
N GLU A 18 -15.01 -2.96 7.74
CA GLU A 18 -15.77 -3.00 6.49
C GLU A 18 -15.86 -1.64 5.77
N ASN A 19 -15.92 -0.54 6.53
CA ASN A 19 -16.19 0.82 6.02
C ASN A 19 -15.15 1.85 6.47
N VAL A 20 -13.93 1.41 6.79
CA VAL A 20 -12.83 2.29 7.23
C VAL A 20 -11.71 2.26 6.19
N TYR A 21 -11.26 3.45 5.79
CA TYR A 21 -10.22 3.64 4.78
C TYR A 21 -9.07 4.46 5.37
N ALA A 22 -7.84 4.19 4.95
CA ALA A 22 -6.66 4.90 5.42
C ALA A 22 -5.70 5.22 4.27
N LEU A 23 -5.10 6.40 4.34
CA LEU A 23 -4.23 6.99 3.31
C LEU A 23 -3.05 7.72 3.94
N GLY A 24 -1.99 7.91 3.14
CA GLY A 24 -0.80 8.65 3.52
C GLY A 24 0.03 7.98 4.61
N ASP A 25 0.72 8.80 5.39
CA ASP A 25 1.73 8.42 6.40
C ASP A 25 1.27 7.49 7.53
N CYS A 26 -0.06 7.32 7.66
CA CYS A 26 -0.73 6.50 8.65
C CYS A 26 -1.19 5.14 8.08
N ALA A 27 -0.92 4.84 6.81
CA ALA A 27 -1.37 3.62 6.14
C ALA A 27 -0.21 2.84 5.51
N THR A 28 -0.30 1.52 5.58
CA THR A 28 0.54 0.58 4.83
C THR A 28 -0.35 -0.20 3.87
N ILE A 29 0.06 -0.28 2.61
CA ILE A 29 -0.54 -1.08 1.55
C ILE A 29 0.51 -2.06 1.04
N ASP A 30 0.12 -3.32 0.81
CA ASP A 30 0.99 -4.32 0.22
C ASP A 30 1.19 -4.02 -1.28
N GLN A 31 2.15 -3.15 -1.61
CA GLN A 31 2.44 -2.76 -3.00
C GLN A 31 3.25 -3.84 -3.72
N ARG A 32 2.76 -4.28 -4.88
CA ARG A 32 3.57 -5.07 -5.83
C ARG A 32 4.42 -4.12 -6.66
N LYS A 33 5.72 -4.42 -6.81
CA LYS A 33 6.56 -3.72 -7.80
C LYS A 33 6.12 -4.14 -9.20
N VAL A 34 5.79 -3.16 -10.05
CA VAL A 34 5.63 -3.41 -11.48
C VAL A 34 7.03 -3.43 -12.09
N MET A 35 7.47 -4.59 -12.53
CA MET A 35 8.65 -4.71 -13.40
C MET A 35 8.21 -4.33 -14.80
N VAL A 36 8.49 -3.09 -15.20
CA VAL A 36 8.44 -2.73 -16.62
C VAL A 36 9.59 -3.45 -17.32
N CYS A 37 9.29 -4.13 -18.42
CA CYS A 37 10.31 -4.65 -19.31
C CYS A 37 10.99 -3.42 -19.94
N GLU A 38 12.14 -3.04 -19.42
CA GLU A 38 13.03 -2.12 -20.11
C GLU A 38 13.54 -2.88 -21.33
N THR A 39 12.96 -2.60 -22.51
CA THR A 39 13.65 -2.85 -23.77
C THR A 39 15.01 -2.19 -23.60
N LEU A 40 16.08 -2.98 -23.69
CA LEU A 40 17.45 -2.48 -23.63
C LEU A 40 17.60 -1.36 -24.67
N ALA A 41 17.60 -0.13 -24.19
CA ALA A 41 18.03 1.05 -24.89
C ALA A 41 19.15 1.64 -24.02
N ASP A 42 20.31 1.01 -24.14
CA ASP A 42 21.64 1.63 -24.34
C ASP A 42 22.73 0.53 -24.29
#